data_AF-A0A7W1RVV3-F1
#
_entry.id   AF-A0A7W1RVV3-F1
#
_cell.length_a   1.000
_cell.length_b   1.000
_cell.length_c   1.000
_cell.angle_alpha   90.00
_cell.angle_beta   90.00
_cell.angle_gamma   90.00
#
_symmetry.space_group_name_H-M   'P 1'
#
loop_
_entity.id
_entity.type
_entity.pdbx_description
1 polymer ?
#
loop_
_entity_poly.entity_id
_entity_poly.type
_entity_poly.pdbx_seq_one_letter_code
_entity_poly.pdbx_strand_id
1 'polypeptide(L)'
;ADVSYLDELERALRAAGVPRTRRARILLEFSDHLVCDPRAELGSPQLVAERFAAELRLVSTRQARLVAFCALALTAGSLTVTGGRPGGIVYAVASVAIVLGGQVALVCGVLALLPSLRRPGDAGAAVVVQRRVGTALAAGGAVVLAQSVQAASEAGSLSAWRTAAAFAAPALSSVALLLARRRLRGAERLTQIAAPDWSWPTPVLASIGIGATALMAAGSTWTEHSAFEGLTRGAVEGLAIALCLAGLGRRLGLRAASDRQLAV
;
A
#
# COMPACT_ATOMS: atom_id res chain seq x y z
N ALA A 1 -23.81 -40.83 9.84
CA ALA A 1 -24.41 -39.49 9.97
C ALA A 1 -24.04 -38.75 8.70
N ASP A 2 -25.02 -38.40 7.87
CA ASP A 2 -24.76 -37.66 6.63
C ASP A 2 -24.20 -36.29 6.98
N VAL A 3 -23.11 -35.92 6.32
CA VAL A 3 -22.47 -34.62 6.53
C VAL A 3 -23.39 -33.55 5.94
N SER A 4 -23.80 -32.59 6.76
CA SER A 4 -24.66 -31.48 6.32
C SER A 4 -23.91 -30.61 5.31
N TYR A 5 -24.63 -30.09 4.30
CA TYR A 5 -24.12 -29.08 3.37
C TYR A 5 -23.45 -27.91 4.09
N LEU A 6 -23.98 -27.49 5.25
CA LEU A 6 -23.41 -26.38 6.05
C LEU A 6 -22.05 -26.75 6.66
N ASP A 7 -21.83 -28.00 7.06
CA ASP A 7 -20.54 -28.47 7.59
C ASP A 7 -19.48 -28.53 6.47
N GLU A 8 -19.90 -28.92 5.26
CA GLU A 8 -19.04 -28.90 4.08
C GLU A 8 -18.67 -27.48 3.68
N LEU A 9 -19.64 -26.57 3.70
CA LEU A 9 -19.45 -25.16 3.41
C LEU A 9 -18.55 -24.49 4.45
N GLU A 10 -18.70 -24.80 5.75
CA GLU A 10 -17.78 -24.27 6.76
C GLU A 10 -16.35 -24.71 6.48
N ARG A 11 -16.14 -26.01 6.21
CA ARG A 11 -14.81 -26.56 5.88
C ARG A 11 -14.23 -25.90 4.63
N ALA A 12 -15.03 -25.73 3.58
CA ALA A 12 -14.63 -25.07 2.35
C ALA A 12 -14.28 -23.59 2.57
N LEU A 13 -15.11 -22.84 3.30
CA LEU A 13 -14.84 -21.43 3.64
C LEU A 13 -13.57 -21.27 4.49
N ARG A 14 -13.32 -22.22 5.42
CA ARG A 14 -12.10 -22.24 6.22
C ARG A 14 -10.87 -22.52 5.36
N ALA A 15 -10.95 -23.48 4.45
CA ALA A 15 -9.88 -23.79 3.50
C ALA A 15 -9.60 -22.62 2.55
N ALA A 16 -10.63 -21.88 2.15
CA ALA A 16 -10.52 -20.66 1.36
C ALA A 16 -10.01 -19.43 2.15
N GLY A 17 -9.71 -19.57 3.45
CA GLY A 17 -9.13 -18.51 4.28
C GLY A 17 -10.13 -17.46 4.78
N VAL A 18 -11.44 -17.69 4.63
CA VAL A 18 -12.47 -16.72 5.04
C VAL A 18 -12.44 -16.53 6.57
N PRO A 19 -12.44 -15.28 7.10
CA PRO A 19 -12.34 -15.04 8.55
C PRO A 19 -13.54 -15.61 9.31
N ARG A 20 -13.30 -16.13 10.53
CA ARG A 20 -14.33 -16.80 11.35
C ARG A 20 -15.64 -16.00 11.49
N THR A 21 -15.55 -14.69 11.72
CA THR A 21 -16.73 -13.83 11.86
C THR A 21 -17.54 -13.72 10.57
N ARG A 22 -16.87 -13.66 9.41
CA ARG A 22 -17.53 -13.65 8.10
C ARG A 22 -18.11 -15.02 7.76
N ARG A 23 -17.40 -16.11 8.07
CA ARG A 23 -17.91 -17.47 7.90
C ARG A 23 -19.20 -17.69 8.69
N ALA A 24 -19.21 -17.31 9.97
CA ALA A 24 -20.40 -17.46 10.82
C ALA A 24 -21.62 -16.74 10.23
N ARG A 25 -21.42 -15.52 9.69
CA ARG A 25 -22.48 -14.78 9.02
C ARG A 25 -22.96 -15.46 7.74
N ILE A 26 -22.04 -15.92 6.89
CA ILE A 26 -22.38 -16.63 5.64
C ILE A 26 -23.17 -17.91 5.96
N LEU A 27 -22.73 -18.69 6.94
CA LEU A 27 -23.42 -19.92 7.35
C LEU A 27 -24.82 -19.64 7.90
N LEU A 28 -25.00 -18.53 8.64
CA LEU A 28 -26.31 -18.09 9.10
C LEU A 28 -27.23 -17.74 7.91
N GLU A 29 -26.73 -16.97 6.94
CA GLU A 29 -27.47 -16.59 5.73
C GLU A 29 -27.88 -17.84 4.90
N PHE A 30 -26.98 -18.83 4.77
CA PHE A 30 -27.28 -20.10 4.09
C PHE A 30 -28.24 -20.99 4.87
N SER A 31 -28.12 -21.04 6.20
CA SER A 31 -29.05 -21.77 7.06
C SER A 31 -30.46 -21.22 6.92
N ASP A 32 -30.62 -19.91 6.87
CA ASP A 32 -31.91 -19.25 6.68
C ASP A 32 -32.49 -19.56 5.29
N HIS A 33 -31.67 -19.47 4.24
CA HIS A 33 -32.08 -19.85 2.88
C HIS A 33 -32.54 -21.31 2.77
N LEU A 34 -31.84 -22.26 3.40
CA LEU A 34 -32.23 -23.68 3.39
C LEU A 34 -33.49 -23.98 4.20
N VAL A 35 -33.83 -23.14 5.19
CA VAL A 35 -35.12 -23.22 5.88
C VAL A 35 -36.26 -22.74 4.97
N CYS A 36 -36.03 -21.66 4.22
CA CYS A 36 -37.02 -21.13 3.27
C CYS A 36 -37.20 -22.02 2.04
N ASP A 37 -36.12 -22.57 1.49
CA ASP A 37 -36.12 -23.45 0.33
C ASP A 37 -35.17 -24.65 0.53
N PRO A 38 -35.65 -25.77 1.09
CA PRO A 38 -34.85 -26.96 1.31
C PRO A 38 -34.36 -27.64 0.03
N ARG A 39 -34.90 -27.27 -1.15
CA ARG A 39 -34.55 -27.86 -2.45
C ARG A 39 -33.67 -26.92 -3.28
N ALA A 40 -33.18 -25.83 -2.69
CA ALA A 40 -32.33 -24.87 -3.38
C ALA A 40 -31.06 -25.54 -3.95
N GLU A 41 -30.85 -25.39 -5.26
CA GLU A 41 -29.65 -25.87 -5.95
C GLU A 41 -28.50 -24.86 -5.78
N LEU A 42 -27.82 -24.93 -4.62
CA LEU A 42 -26.77 -23.97 -4.24
C LEU A 42 -25.41 -24.22 -4.91
N GLY A 43 -25.27 -25.33 -5.65
CA GLY A 43 -24.00 -25.79 -6.22
C GLY A 43 -23.10 -26.48 -5.20
N SER A 44 -21.82 -26.68 -5.54
CA SER A 44 -20.88 -27.31 -4.60
C SER A 44 -20.42 -26.31 -3.53
N PRO A 45 -20.30 -26.73 -2.25
CA PRO A 45 -19.79 -25.88 -1.17
C PRO A 45 -18.42 -25.25 -1.47
N GLN A 46 -17.58 -25.96 -2.23
CA GLN A 46 -16.25 -25.51 -2.63
C GLN A 46 -16.32 -24.32 -3.60
N LEU A 47 -17.13 -24.43 -4.65
CA LEU A 47 -17.31 -23.34 -5.63
C LEU A 47 -17.91 -22.10 -4.96
N VAL A 48 -18.88 -22.30 -4.06
CA VAL A 48 -19.48 -21.22 -3.27
C VAL A 48 -18.42 -20.53 -2.39
N ALA A 49 -17.62 -21.30 -1.66
CA ALA A 49 -16.56 -20.76 -0.81
C ALA A 49 -15.49 -19.99 -1.60
N GLU A 50 -15.08 -20.49 -2.76
CA GLU A 50 -14.13 -19.84 -3.65
C GLU A 50 -14.66 -18.50 -4.17
N ARG A 51 -15.93 -18.45 -4.56
CA ARG A 51 -16.59 -17.23 -5.03
C ARG A 51 -16.67 -16.17 -3.92
N PHE A 52 -17.05 -16.56 -2.70
CA PHE A 52 -17.05 -15.65 -1.55
C PHE A 52 -15.64 -15.16 -1.21
N ALA A 53 -14.64 -16.04 -1.22
CA ALA A 53 -13.26 -15.66 -0.97
C ALA A 53 -12.74 -14.66 -2.02
N ALA A 54 -13.08 -14.87 -3.30
CA ALA A 54 -12.73 -13.95 -4.38
C ALA A 54 -13.37 -12.57 -4.19
N GLU A 55 -14.66 -12.51 -3.83
CA GLU A 55 -15.36 -11.25 -3.58
C GLU A 55 -14.81 -10.51 -2.36
N LEU A 56 -14.64 -11.22 -1.24
CA LEU A 56 -14.06 -10.67 -0.01
C LEU A 56 -12.62 -10.17 -0.23
N ARG A 57 -11.83 -10.83 -1.08
CA ARG A 57 -10.48 -10.38 -1.46
C ARG A 57 -10.51 -9.03 -2.16
N LEU A 58 -11.44 -8.81 -3.08
CA LEU A 58 -11.57 -7.53 -3.80
C LEU A 58 -11.93 -6.40 -2.82
N VAL A 59 -12.94 -6.63 -1.97
CA VAL A 59 -13.40 -5.63 -0.98
C VAL A 59 -12.30 -5.33 0.04
N SER A 60 -11.64 -6.35 0.58
CA SER A 60 -10.57 -6.18 1.57
C SER A 60 -9.34 -5.49 0.98
N THR A 61 -8.95 -5.81 -0.25
CA THR A 61 -7.86 -5.14 -0.96
C THR A 61 -8.20 -3.66 -1.22
N ARG A 62 -9.44 -3.36 -1.60
CA ARG A 62 -9.92 -1.98 -1.80
C ARG A 62 -9.90 -1.17 -0.50
N GLN A 63 -10.27 -1.77 0.63
CA GLN A 63 -10.18 -1.09 1.92
C GLN A 63 -8.73 -0.91 2.37
N ALA A 64 -7.90 -1.95 2.25
CA ALA A 64 -6.50 -1.91 2.67
C ALA A 64 -5.71 -0.81 1.96
N ARG A 65 -5.88 -0.67 0.63
CA ARG A 65 -5.21 0.39 -0.13
C ARG A 65 -5.68 1.80 0.24
N LEU A 66 -6.97 1.99 0.53
CA LEU A 66 -7.51 3.31 0.92
C LEU A 66 -6.96 3.72 2.29
N VAL A 67 -7.01 2.80 3.26
CA VAL A 67 -6.43 3.03 4.59
C VAL A 67 -4.93 3.29 4.50
N ALA A 68 -4.20 2.54 3.65
CA ALA A 68 -2.78 2.78 3.43
C ALA A 68 -2.50 4.14 2.79
N PHE A 69 -3.29 4.55 1.79
CA PHE A 69 -3.15 5.87 1.18
C PHE A 69 -3.39 6.99 2.20
N CYS A 70 -4.45 6.90 3.01
CA CYS A 70 -4.70 7.86 4.08
C CYS A 70 -3.56 7.90 5.10
N ALA A 71 -2.99 6.74 5.48
CA ALA A 71 -1.86 6.67 6.40
C ALA A 71 -0.58 7.30 5.82
N LEU A 72 -0.33 7.10 4.52
CA LEU A 72 0.80 7.73 3.81
C LEU A 72 0.60 9.23 3.64
N ALA A 73 -0.62 9.68 3.34
CA ALA A 73 -0.95 11.10 3.30
C ALA A 73 -0.76 11.78 4.66
N LEU A 74 -1.14 11.10 5.74
CA LEU A 74 -0.88 11.57 7.11
C LEU A 74 0.63 11.64 7.41
N THR A 75 1.40 10.64 6.96
CA THR A 75 2.87 10.62 7.08
C THR A 75 3.53 11.75 6.28
N ALA A 76 2.98 12.09 5.11
CA ALA A 76 3.44 13.24 4.34
C ALA A 76 3.10 14.56 5.05
N GLY A 77 1.89 14.66 5.63
CA GLY A 77 1.50 15.80 6.45
C GLY A 77 2.36 15.97 7.71
N SER A 78 2.83 14.87 8.33
CA SER A 78 3.71 14.98 9.51
C SER A 78 5.08 15.60 9.20
N LEU A 79 5.54 15.54 7.94
CA LEU A 79 6.78 16.21 7.51
C LEU A 79 6.69 17.73 7.66
N THR A 80 5.51 18.32 7.50
CA THR A 80 5.36 19.79 7.60
C THR A 80 5.47 20.28 9.06
N VAL A 81 5.29 19.38 10.03
CA VAL A 81 5.38 19.67 11.47
C VAL A 81 6.83 19.55 11.98
N THR A 82 7.64 18.72 11.33
CA THR A 82 9.00 18.36 11.76
C THR A 82 10.09 19.19 11.08
N GLY A 83 9.72 20.33 10.50
CA GLY A 83 10.65 21.26 9.85
C GLY A 83 11.70 21.82 10.83
N GLY A 84 12.96 21.58 10.51
CA GLY A 84 14.10 21.82 11.38
C GLY A 84 15.27 22.54 10.69
N ARG A 85 16.27 22.94 11.47
CA ARG A 85 17.48 23.59 10.90
C ARG A 85 18.48 22.50 10.50
N PRO A 86 18.91 22.45 9.23
CA PRO A 86 19.84 21.41 8.79
C PRO A 86 21.15 21.47 9.57
N GLY A 87 21.56 20.34 10.15
CA GLY A 87 22.81 20.26 10.92
C GLY A 87 23.33 18.84 11.12
N GLY A 88 24.59 18.60 10.73
CA GLY A 88 25.30 17.34 11.00
C GLY A 88 24.94 16.17 10.08
N ILE A 89 25.77 15.11 10.15
CA ILE A 89 25.66 13.94 9.28
C ILE A 89 24.37 13.13 9.52
N VAL A 90 23.91 13.06 10.78
CA VAL A 90 22.69 12.33 11.15
C VAL A 90 21.46 12.93 10.47
N TYR A 91 21.34 14.26 10.49
CA TYR A 91 20.25 14.98 9.82
C TYR A 91 20.28 14.75 8.31
N ALA A 92 21.48 14.80 7.69
CA ALA A 92 21.64 14.57 6.26
C ALA A 92 21.20 13.15 5.85
N VAL A 93 21.62 12.13 6.59
CA VAL A 93 21.22 10.73 6.35
C VAL A 93 19.71 10.55 6.52
N ALA A 94 19.13 11.12 7.58
CA ALA A 94 17.69 11.07 7.79
C ALA A 94 16.91 11.78 6.67
N SER A 95 17.40 12.92 6.19
CA SER A 95 16.80 13.66 5.07
C SER A 95 16.80 12.84 3.78
N VAL A 96 17.91 12.17 3.47
CA VAL A 96 17.99 11.26 2.32
C VAL A 96 16.98 10.11 2.45
N ALA A 97 16.85 9.52 3.65
CA ALA A 97 15.87 8.47 3.90
C ALA A 97 14.42 8.96 3.76
N ILE A 98 14.12 10.19 4.20
CA ILE A 98 12.81 10.83 4.05
C ILE A 98 12.48 11.03 2.57
N VAL A 99 13.41 11.59 1.78
CA VAL A 99 13.21 11.85 0.36
C VAL A 99 12.99 10.53 -0.39
N LEU A 100 13.95 9.59 -0.30
CA LEU A 100 13.86 8.31 -1.01
C LEU A 100 12.63 7.50 -0.57
N GLY A 101 12.38 7.43 0.74
CA GLY A 101 11.22 6.72 1.29
C GLY A 101 9.90 7.37 0.85
N GLY A 102 9.82 8.69 0.85
CA GLY A 102 8.66 9.46 0.41
C GLY A 102 8.32 9.18 -1.05
N GLN A 103 9.31 9.19 -1.94
CA GLN A 103 9.09 8.89 -3.36
C GLN A 103 8.65 7.44 -3.61
N VAL A 104 9.30 6.46 -2.98
CA VAL A 104 8.87 5.05 -3.09
C VAL A 104 7.44 4.90 -2.61
N ALA A 105 7.09 5.51 -1.48
CA ALA A 105 5.75 5.47 -0.91
C ALA A 105 4.71 6.10 -1.84
N LEU A 106 5.01 7.27 -2.40
CA LEU A 106 4.14 7.99 -3.33
C LEU A 106 3.88 7.18 -4.60
N VAL A 107 4.95 6.76 -5.30
CA VAL A 107 4.84 6.01 -6.56
C VAL A 107 4.09 4.70 -6.33
N CYS A 108 4.45 3.92 -5.31
CA CYS A 108 3.78 2.66 -5.02
C CYS A 108 2.32 2.85 -4.58
N GLY A 109 2.04 3.90 -3.80
CA GLY A 109 0.69 4.25 -3.35
C GLY A 109 -0.22 4.64 -4.51
N VAL A 110 0.23 5.53 -5.39
CA VAL A 110 -0.52 5.95 -6.60
C VAL A 110 -0.75 4.75 -7.52
N LEU A 111 0.29 3.93 -7.76
CA LEU A 111 0.17 2.71 -8.56
C LEU A 111 -0.74 1.64 -7.96
N ALA A 112 -0.97 1.66 -6.64
CA ALA A 112 -1.94 0.78 -5.99
C ALA A 112 -3.39 1.30 -6.11
N LEU A 113 -3.57 2.61 -6.30
CA LEU A 113 -4.88 3.23 -6.51
C LEU A 113 -5.35 3.11 -7.96
N LEU A 114 -4.44 3.29 -8.93
CA LEU A 114 -4.77 3.35 -10.36
C LEU A 114 -5.57 2.14 -10.91
N PRO A 115 -5.27 0.87 -10.55
CA PRO A 115 -6.00 -0.31 -11.04
C PRO A 115 -7.53 -0.25 -10.88
N SER A 116 -8.06 0.38 -9.83
CA SER A 116 -9.52 0.43 -9.66
C SER A 116 -10.24 1.24 -10.72
N LEU A 117 -9.52 2.08 -11.45
CA LEU A 117 -10.12 2.92 -12.47
C LEU A 117 -10.27 2.19 -13.81
N ARG A 118 -9.54 1.07 -14.03
CA ARG A 118 -9.46 0.45 -15.35
C ARG A 118 -10.19 -0.89 -15.46
N ARG A 119 -10.07 -1.81 -14.49
CA ARG A 119 -10.72 -3.14 -14.56
C ARG A 119 -11.04 -3.69 -13.18
N PRO A 120 -12.29 -3.56 -12.70
CA PRO A 120 -12.74 -4.23 -11.48
C PRO A 120 -12.76 -5.76 -11.71
N GLY A 121 -12.21 -6.55 -10.78
CA GLY A 121 -12.54 -7.99 -10.69
C GLY A 121 -11.39 -8.99 -10.92
N ASP A 122 -10.23 -8.59 -11.42
CA ASP A 122 -9.12 -9.52 -11.66
C ASP A 122 -8.39 -9.90 -10.35
N ALA A 123 -8.31 -11.21 -10.07
CA ALA A 123 -7.60 -11.77 -8.93
C ALA A 123 -6.09 -11.53 -9.00
N GLY A 124 -5.50 -11.60 -10.20
CA GLY A 124 -4.06 -11.36 -10.40
C GLY A 124 -3.68 -9.91 -10.08
N ALA A 125 -4.53 -8.96 -10.49
CA ALA A 125 -4.37 -7.55 -10.15
C ALA A 125 -4.37 -7.29 -8.63
N ALA A 126 -5.14 -8.04 -7.84
CA ALA A 126 -5.17 -7.87 -6.38
C ALA A 126 -3.82 -8.17 -5.72
N VAL A 127 -3.11 -9.22 -6.15
CA VAL A 127 -1.77 -9.57 -5.66
C VAL A 127 -0.79 -8.42 -5.90
N VAL A 128 -0.79 -7.87 -7.11
CA VAL A 128 0.11 -6.77 -7.50
C VAL A 128 -0.19 -5.51 -6.69
N VAL A 129 -1.47 -5.18 -6.51
CA VAL A 129 -1.90 -4.06 -5.66
C VAL A 129 -1.42 -4.26 -4.22
N GLN A 130 -1.60 -5.43 -3.63
CA GLN A 130 -1.17 -5.71 -2.26
C GLN A 130 0.34 -5.56 -2.09
N ARG A 131 1.15 -6.06 -3.03
CA ARG A 131 2.61 -5.88 -3.01
C ARG A 131 3.03 -4.41 -3.07
N ARG A 132 2.35 -3.61 -3.88
CA ARG A 132 2.59 -2.16 -3.98
C ARG A 132 2.22 -1.46 -2.70
N VAL A 133 1.06 -1.75 -2.12
CA VAL A 133 0.65 -1.22 -0.82
C VAL A 133 1.68 -1.61 0.26
N GLY A 134 2.12 -2.87 0.28
CA GLY A 134 3.14 -3.33 1.23
C GLY A 134 4.46 -2.60 1.09
N THR A 135 4.92 -2.38 -0.15
CA THR A 135 6.14 -1.60 -0.46
C THR A 135 5.98 -0.14 -0.03
N ALA A 136 4.82 0.46 -0.31
CA ALA A 136 4.52 1.84 0.05
C ALA A 136 4.52 2.03 1.58
N LEU A 137 3.89 1.11 2.32
CA LEU A 137 3.86 1.13 3.78
C LEU A 137 5.25 0.93 4.40
N ALA A 138 6.08 0.06 3.83
CA ALA A 138 7.45 -0.13 4.30
C ALA A 138 8.29 1.15 4.12
N ALA A 139 8.18 1.79 2.95
CA ALA A 139 8.84 3.06 2.67
C ALA A 139 8.33 4.19 3.59
N GLY A 140 7.01 4.30 3.80
CA GLY A 140 6.44 5.23 4.77
C GLY A 140 6.92 4.98 6.21
N GLY A 141 7.10 3.72 6.60
CA GLY A 141 7.69 3.38 7.90
C GLY A 141 9.14 3.85 8.04
N ALA A 142 9.94 3.75 6.98
CA ALA A 142 11.29 4.31 6.96
C ALA A 142 11.29 5.84 7.08
N VAL A 143 10.35 6.53 6.42
CA VAL A 143 10.15 7.99 6.56
C VAL A 143 9.83 8.36 8.00
N VAL A 144 8.89 7.67 8.65
CA VAL A 144 8.51 7.95 10.05
C VAL A 144 9.68 7.72 11.01
N LEU A 145 10.49 6.68 10.79
CA LEU A 145 11.69 6.44 11.58
C LEU A 145 12.71 7.57 11.41
N ALA A 146 12.97 7.99 10.17
CA ALA A 146 13.88 9.09 9.88
C ALA A 146 13.39 10.43 10.47
N GLN A 147 12.08 10.72 10.39
CA GLN A 147 11.47 11.87 11.08
C GLN A 147 11.73 11.83 12.59
N SER A 148 11.59 10.66 13.20
CA SER A 148 11.78 10.49 14.65
C SER A 148 13.24 10.73 15.05
N VAL A 149 14.19 10.31 14.21
CA VAL A 149 15.62 10.59 14.39
C VAL A 149 15.90 12.09 14.27
N GLN A 150 15.30 12.79 13.29
CA GLN A 150 15.44 14.25 13.18
C GLN A 150 14.87 14.97 14.40
N ALA A 151 13.65 14.62 14.82
CA ALA A 151 13.02 15.20 16.01
C ALA A 151 13.89 15.02 17.27
N ALA A 152 14.50 13.84 17.44
CA ALA A 152 15.42 13.57 18.55
C ALA A 152 16.70 14.42 18.47
N SER A 153 17.27 14.61 17.27
CA SER A 153 18.48 15.42 17.09
C SER A 153 18.27 16.90 17.39
N GLU A 154 17.03 17.40 17.21
CA GLU A 154 16.69 18.81 17.41
C GLU A 154 16.02 19.10 18.75
N ALA A 155 15.66 18.08 19.53
CA ALA A 155 14.83 18.19 20.73
C ALA A 155 15.36 19.21 21.75
N GLY A 156 16.68 19.38 21.87
CA GLY A 156 17.31 20.35 22.77
C GLY A 156 17.30 21.80 22.28
N SER A 157 17.01 22.03 21.00
CA SER A 157 16.99 23.37 20.38
C SER A 157 15.58 23.93 20.18
N LEU A 158 14.56 23.09 20.35
CA LEU A 158 13.16 23.43 20.14
C LEU A 158 12.47 23.82 21.45
N SER A 159 11.43 24.64 21.36
CA SER A 159 10.53 24.88 22.49
C SER A 159 9.78 23.59 22.85
N ALA A 160 9.39 23.42 24.12
CA ALA A 160 8.73 22.21 24.60
C ALA A 160 7.50 21.78 23.76
N TRP A 161 6.67 22.74 23.33
CA TRP A 161 5.49 22.43 22.50
C TRP A 161 5.87 21.96 21.09
N ARG A 162 6.95 22.50 20.49
CA ARG A 162 7.46 22.05 19.19
C ARG A 162 8.06 20.66 19.30
N THR A 163 8.85 20.42 20.34
CA THR A 163 9.38 19.09 20.64
C THR A 163 8.24 18.07 20.78
N ALA A 164 7.21 18.38 21.57
CA ALA A 164 6.04 17.52 21.71
C ALA A 164 5.34 17.26 20.36
N ALA A 165 5.13 18.30 19.54
CA ALA A 165 4.54 18.14 18.21
C ALA A 165 5.39 17.29 17.26
N ALA A 166 6.72 17.48 17.29
CA ALA A 166 7.68 16.76 16.46
C ALA A 166 7.73 15.25 16.78
N PHE A 167 7.42 14.84 18.01
CA PHE A 167 7.28 13.43 18.39
C PHE A 167 5.84 12.90 18.22
N ALA A 168 4.82 13.71 18.48
CA ALA A 168 3.42 13.29 18.35
C ALA A 168 3.05 12.96 16.89
N ALA A 169 3.54 13.75 15.92
CA ALA A 169 3.25 13.57 14.51
C ALA A 169 3.74 12.22 13.91
N PRO A 170 5.02 11.81 14.09
CA PRO A 170 5.48 10.49 13.66
C PRO A 170 4.86 9.34 14.49
N ALA A 171 4.53 9.56 15.77
CA ALA A 171 3.83 8.56 16.58
C ALA A 171 2.42 8.27 16.02
N LEU A 172 1.65 9.32 15.69
CA LEU A 172 0.34 9.18 15.07
C LEU A 172 0.43 8.49 13.69
N SER A 173 1.42 8.87 12.88
CA SER A 173 1.70 8.25 11.58
C SER A 173 2.05 6.77 11.73
N SER A 174 2.85 6.41 12.74
CA SER A 174 3.17 5.01 13.06
C SER A 174 1.92 4.19 13.34
N VAL A 175 1.00 4.71 14.16
CA VAL A 175 -0.28 4.04 14.46
C VAL A 175 -1.10 3.84 13.18
N ALA A 176 -1.22 4.87 12.34
CA ALA A 176 -1.95 4.79 11.08
C ALA A 176 -1.33 3.74 10.12
N LEU A 177 0.00 3.72 9.98
CA LEU A 177 0.72 2.73 9.16
C LEU A 177 0.55 1.31 9.68
N LEU A 178 0.58 1.11 11.00
CA LEU A 178 0.34 -0.19 11.63
C LEU A 178 -1.09 -0.70 11.37
N LEU A 179 -2.09 0.17 11.48
CA LEU A 179 -3.48 -0.16 11.15
C LEU A 179 -3.62 -0.52 9.66
N ALA A 180 -3.02 0.26 8.77
CA ALA A 180 -2.98 -0.04 7.34
C ALA A 180 -2.30 -1.39 7.05
N ARG A 181 -1.17 -1.69 7.71
CA ARG A 181 -0.47 -2.97 7.57
C ARG A 181 -1.31 -4.14 8.07
N ARG A 182 -2.02 -3.98 9.19
CA ARG A 182 -2.95 -5.00 9.71
C ARG A 182 -4.07 -5.29 8.70
N ARG A 183 -4.65 -4.25 8.09
CA ARG A 183 -5.67 -4.40 7.03
C ARG A 183 -5.11 -5.10 5.80
N LEU A 184 -3.91 -4.74 5.36
CA LEU A 184 -3.22 -5.40 4.24
C LEU A 184 -2.97 -6.89 4.52
N ARG A 185 -2.47 -7.26 5.72
CA ARG A 185 -2.28 -8.66 6.11
C ARG A 185 -3.58 -9.47 6.07
N GLY A 186 -4.70 -8.84 6.41
CA GLY A 186 -6.03 -9.45 6.28
C GLY A 186 -6.38 -9.78 4.83
N ALA A 187 -6.08 -8.88 3.89
CA ALA A 187 -6.30 -9.09 2.46
C ALA A 187 -5.32 -10.13 1.87
N GLU A 188 -4.05 -10.10 2.27
CA GLU A 188 -3.02 -11.06 1.85
C GLU A 188 -3.42 -12.51 2.20
N ARG A 189 -4.04 -12.73 3.37
CA ARG A 189 -4.52 -14.07 3.78
C ARG A 189 -5.61 -14.65 2.87
N LEU A 190 -6.38 -13.81 2.18
CA LEU A 190 -7.44 -14.21 1.24
C LEU A 190 -6.92 -14.39 -0.19
N THR A 191 -5.64 -14.11 -0.41
CA THR A 191 -5.06 -14.04 -1.75
C THR A 191 -4.18 -15.25 -1.97
N GLN A 192 -4.62 -16.15 -2.85
CA GLN A 192 -3.81 -17.25 -3.31
C GLN A 192 -2.64 -16.72 -4.16
N ILE A 193 -1.51 -17.44 -4.13
CA ILE A 193 -0.30 -17.06 -4.87
C ILE A 193 -0.54 -17.37 -6.36
N ALA A 194 -1.15 -16.42 -7.06
CA ALA A 194 -1.18 -16.41 -8.53
C ALA A 194 0.06 -15.67 -9.06
N ALA A 195 0.64 -16.19 -10.15
CA ALA A 195 1.66 -15.46 -10.88
C ALA A 195 1.02 -14.21 -11.50
N PRO A 196 1.52 -13.00 -11.19
CA PRO A 196 0.96 -11.80 -11.76
C PRO A 196 1.34 -11.71 -13.24
N ASP A 197 0.36 -11.75 -14.14
CA ASP A 197 0.55 -11.56 -15.58
C ASP A 197 0.34 -10.09 -16.00
N TRP A 198 0.69 -9.16 -15.12
CA TRP A 198 0.41 -7.74 -15.31
C TRP A 198 1.71 -6.97 -15.59
N SER A 199 1.73 -6.23 -16.69
CA SER A 199 2.74 -5.21 -16.97
C SER A 199 2.07 -3.83 -17.11
N TRP A 200 2.73 -2.78 -16.65
CA TRP A 200 2.25 -1.41 -16.86
C TRP A 200 2.84 -0.84 -18.14
N PRO A 201 2.03 -0.09 -18.91
CA PRO A 201 2.58 0.68 -20.01
C PRO A 201 3.57 1.71 -19.45
N THR A 202 4.81 1.65 -19.92
CA THR A 202 5.90 2.60 -19.64
C THR A 202 5.46 4.07 -19.63
N PRO A 203 4.61 4.58 -20.56
CA PRO A 203 4.21 5.98 -20.52
C PRO A 203 3.43 6.38 -19.25
N VAL A 204 2.67 5.48 -18.64
CA VAL A 204 1.95 5.80 -17.38
C VAL A 204 2.93 5.95 -16.21
N LEU A 205 3.96 5.11 -16.16
CA LEU A 205 5.02 5.23 -15.16
C LEU A 205 5.81 6.53 -15.35
N ALA A 206 6.17 6.83 -16.61
CA ALA A 206 6.85 8.07 -16.96
C ALA A 206 6.01 9.30 -16.59
N SER A 207 4.70 9.30 -16.87
CA SER A 207 3.83 10.43 -16.52
C SER A 207 3.72 10.66 -15.02
N ILE A 208 3.70 9.58 -14.21
CA ILE A 208 3.70 9.70 -12.74
C ILE A 208 5.03 10.30 -12.26
N GLY A 209 6.15 9.81 -12.78
CA GLY A 209 7.48 10.33 -12.42
C GLY A 209 7.65 11.80 -12.80
N ILE A 210 7.34 12.15 -14.06
CA ILE A 210 7.40 13.52 -14.56
C ILE A 210 6.49 14.44 -13.74
N GLY A 211 5.25 14.02 -13.47
CA GLY A 211 4.31 14.80 -12.68
C GLY A 211 4.80 15.07 -11.26
N ALA A 212 5.36 14.05 -10.58
CA ALA A 212 5.92 14.21 -9.24
C ALA A 212 7.14 15.15 -9.23
N THR A 213 8.07 14.97 -10.19
CA THR A 213 9.24 15.85 -10.36
C THR A 213 8.84 17.30 -10.64
N ALA A 214 7.88 17.51 -11.54
CA ALA A 214 7.41 18.85 -11.88
C ALA A 214 6.72 19.53 -10.69
N LEU A 215 5.91 18.79 -9.93
CA LEU A 215 5.25 19.30 -8.73
C LEU A 215 6.29 19.72 -7.67
N MET A 216 7.32 18.90 -7.44
CA MET A 216 8.38 19.25 -6.49
C MET A 216 9.18 20.48 -6.96
N ALA A 217 9.51 20.55 -8.25
CA ALA A 217 10.24 21.68 -8.80
C ALA A 217 9.45 22.98 -8.68
N ALA A 218 8.16 22.96 -9.04
CA ALA A 218 7.27 24.10 -8.91
C ALA A 218 7.05 24.51 -7.45
N GLY A 219 6.81 23.53 -6.57
CA GLY A 219 6.62 23.78 -5.14
C GLY A 219 7.86 24.40 -4.49
N SER A 220 9.04 23.84 -4.76
CA SER A 220 10.32 24.35 -4.23
C SER A 220 10.64 25.74 -4.79
N THR A 221 10.39 25.96 -6.09
CA THR A 221 10.54 27.30 -6.71
C THR A 221 9.67 28.32 -6.02
N TRP A 222 8.41 27.97 -5.72
CA TRP A 222 7.46 28.84 -5.05
C TRP A 222 7.88 29.14 -3.60
N THR A 223 8.26 28.12 -2.84
CA THR A 223 8.60 28.30 -1.42
C THR A 223 9.92 29.05 -1.23
N GLU A 224 10.89 28.83 -2.11
CA GLU A 224 12.25 29.38 -1.97
C GLU A 224 12.50 30.58 -2.87
N HIS A 225 11.50 30.97 -3.65
CA HIS A 225 11.57 32.07 -4.62
C HIS A 225 12.78 31.92 -5.59
N SER A 226 13.18 30.68 -5.87
CA SER A 226 14.37 30.34 -6.67
C SER A 226 14.06 29.21 -7.64
N ALA A 227 14.00 29.54 -8.93
CA ALA A 227 13.78 28.54 -9.99
C ALA A 227 14.93 27.55 -10.10
N PHE A 228 16.16 28.00 -9.84
CA PHE A 228 17.33 27.12 -9.86
C PHE A 228 17.22 26.03 -8.80
N GLU A 229 16.87 26.39 -7.55
CA GLU A 229 16.75 25.37 -6.51
C GLU A 229 15.55 24.44 -6.73
N GLY A 230 14.45 24.97 -7.26
CA GLY A 230 13.34 24.13 -7.67
C GLY A 230 13.75 23.10 -8.72
N LEU A 231 14.49 23.52 -9.75
CA LEU A 231 14.97 22.62 -10.79
C LEU A 231 15.97 21.58 -10.25
N THR A 232 16.91 21.96 -9.38
CA THR A 232 17.88 21.01 -8.81
C THR A 232 17.18 19.96 -7.95
N ARG A 233 16.23 20.35 -7.09
CA ARG A 233 15.43 19.41 -6.30
C ARG A 233 14.56 18.53 -7.16
N GLY A 234 13.91 19.11 -8.18
CA GLY A 234 13.14 18.34 -9.16
C GLY A 234 13.99 17.28 -9.85
N ALA A 235 15.21 17.63 -10.30
CA ALA A 235 16.12 16.69 -10.93
C ALA A 235 16.55 15.56 -9.98
N VAL A 236 16.88 15.89 -8.73
CA VAL A 236 17.20 14.89 -7.69
C VAL A 236 16.02 13.94 -7.46
N GLU A 237 14.79 14.46 -7.37
CA GLU A 237 13.60 13.63 -7.23
C GLU A 237 13.34 12.75 -8.46
N GLY A 238 13.53 13.30 -9.67
CA GLY A 238 13.40 12.53 -10.91
C GLY A 238 14.37 11.35 -10.95
N LEU A 239 15.62 11.58 -10.54
CA LEU A 239 16.63 10.53 -10.43
C LEU A 239 16.23 9.49 -9.37
N ALA A 240 15.77 9.92 -8.19
CA ALA A 240 15.31 9.02 -7.14
C ALA A 240 14.16 8.13 -7.63
N ILE A 241 13.16 8.70 -8.30
CA ILE A 241 12.04 7.96 -8.88
C ILE A 241 12.54 6.96 -9.93
N ALA A 242 13.44 7.38 -10.82
CA ALA A 242 14.00 6.50 -11.85
C ALA A 242 14.75 5.31 -11.23
N LEU A 243 15.59 5.54 -10.22
CA LEU A 243 16.31 4.50 -9.48
C LEU A 243 15.34 3.56 -8.76
N CYS A 244 14.27 4.09 -8.17
CA CYS A 244 13.25 3.29 -7.51
C CYS A 244 12.49 2.40 -8.50
N LEU A 245 12.08 2.93 -9.66
CA LEU A 245 11.43 2.15 -10.71
C LEU A 245 12.38 1.08 -11.28
N ALA A 246 13.66 1.41 -11.45
CA ALA A 246 14.66 0.48 -11.93
C ALA A 246 14.92 -0.67 -10.93
N GLY A 247 15.09 -0.35 -9.63
CA GLY A 247 15.38 -1.33 -8.58
C GLY A 247 14.17 -2.16 -8.17
N LEU A 248 12.98 -1.56 -8.11
CA LEU A 248 11.75 -2.21 -7.66
C LEU A 248 10.88 -2.75 -8.80
N GLY A 249 11.21 -2.48 -10.05
CA GLY A 249 10.38 -2.83 -11.21
C GLY A 249 9.94 -4.30 -11.26
N ARG A 250 10.80 -5.24 -10.86
CA ARG A 250 10.42 -6.67 -10.73
C ARG A 250 9.40 -6.91 -9.61
N ARG A 251 9.62 -6.32 -8.43
CA ARG A 251 8.72 -6.47 -7.27
C ARG A 251 7.36 -5.80 -7.53
N LEU A 252 7.34 -4.73 -8.30
CA LEU A 252 6.16 -3.95 -8.64
C LEU A 252 5.35 -4.51 -9.81
N GLY A 253 5.81 -5.60 -10.45
CA GLY A 253 5.17 -6.16 -11.65
C GLY A 253 5.25 -5.21 -12.85
N LEU A 254 6.40 -4.57 -13.05
CA LEU A 254 6.66 -3.67 -14.19
C LEU A 254 7.50 -4.37 -15.27
N ARG A 255 8.24 -5.43 -14.93
CA ARG A 255 8.99 -6.25 -15.88
C ARG A 255 8.29 -7.59 -16.03
N ALA A 256 7.90 -7.93 -17.26
CA ALA A 256 7.28 -9.21 -17.58
C ALA A 256 8.24 -10.37 -17.25
N ALA A 257 7.69 -11.50 -16.81
CA ALA A 257 8.46 -12.70 -16.50
C ALA A 257 9.03 -13.41 -17.74
N SER A 258 8.79 -12.85 -18.93
CA SER A 258 9.11 -13.40 -20.25
C SER A 258 10.60 -13.67 -20.48
N ASP A 259 11.51 -13.10 -19.68
CA ASP A 259 12.94 -13.44 -19.74
C ASP A 259 13.27 -14.88 -19.26
N ARG A 260 12.35 -15.58 -18.59
CA ARG A 260 12.59 -16.98 -18.16
C ARG A 260 12.23 -18.04 -19.20
N GLN A 261 11.45 -17.72 -20.22
CA GLN A 261 11.04 -18.71 -21.23
C GLN A 261 12.04 -18.86 -22.38
N LEU A 262 13.06 -18.00 -22.48
CA LEU A 262 14.12 -18.09 -23.49
C LEU A 262 15.43 -18.72 -22.96
N ALA A 263 15.43 -19.22 -21.72
CA ALA A 263 16.60 -19.80 -21.05
C ALA A 263 16.48 -21.32 -20.80
N VAL A 264 15.53 -22.00 -21.46
CA VAL A 264 15.35 -23.45 -21.45
C VAL A 264 15.31 -23.92 -22.89
#